data_AF-A0A846C1N1-F1
#
_entry.id   AF-A0A846C1N1-F1
#
_cell.length_a   1.000
_cell.length_b   1.000
_cell.length_c   1.000
_cell.angle_alpha   90.00
_cell.angle_beta   90.00
_cell.angle_gamma   90.00
#
_symmetry.space_group_name_H-M   'P 1'
#
loop_
_entity.id
_entity.type
_entity.pdbx_description
1 polymer ?
#
loop_
_entity_poly.entity_id
_entity_poly.type
_entity_poly.pdbx_seq_one_letter_code
_entity_poly.pdbx_strand_id
1 'polypeptide(L)'
;MKQRLQSIFLIIAIILLCYCTYAKIVQQPLSQPIQDNNTAVAVNSPPAQKTEIILTENLEITTGQTIYVPIYSHVYYANQQRIYNLSATLSIRNTDLENPIIITGVKYYDTEGKLLKQYLQNQLKLNPLVSRDFYLEQKDTTGGSGANFLVEWVAEKQVNEPIIEAVMVGVSGSQAVAFSSSGRVIENKTN
;
A
#
# COMPACT_ATOMS: atom_id res chain seq x y z
N MET A 1 37.16 -14.59 63.91
CA MET A 1 36.10 -13.56 63.77
C MET A 1 36.42 -12.52 62.68
N LYS A 2 37.62 -11.93 62.64
CA LYS A 2 38.03 -10.90 61.65
C LYS A 2 37.90 -11.32 60.17
N GLN A 3 38.25 -12.56 59.82
CA GLN A 3 38.22 -13.05 58.43
C GLN A 3 36.80 -13.28 57.87
N ARG A 4 35.86 -13.70 58.72
CA ARG A 4 34.44 -13.80 58.34
C ARG A 4 33.82 -12.42 58.14
N LEU A 5 34.23 -11.43 58.94
CA LEU A 5 33.79 -10.05 58.79
C LEU A 5 34.30 -9.43 57.48
N GLN A 6 35.58 -9.64 57.14
CA GLN A 6 36.14 -9.19 55.85
C GLN A 6 35.44 -9.82 54.64
N SER A 7 35.06 -11.10 54.74
CA SER A 7 34.35 -11.80 53.65
C SER A 7 32.95 -11.24 53.40
N ILE A 8 32.24 -10.83 54.45
CA ILE A 8 30.90 -10.22 54.35
C ILE A 8 30.99 -8.84 53.68
N PHE A 9 31.98 -8.02 54.04
CA PHE A 9 32.19 -6.72 53.42
C PHE A 9 32.52 -6.83 51.92
N LEU A 10 33.26 -7.86 51.51
CA LEU A 10 33.58 -8.10 50.10
C LEU A 10 32.32 -8.47 49.28
N ILE A 11 31.44 -9.30 49.82
CA ILE A 11 30.18 -9.71 49.16
C ILE A 11 29.24 -8.51 49.00
N ILE A 12 29.11 -7.69 50.04
CA ILE A 12 28.28 -6.47 49.99
C ILE A 12 28.82 -5.49 48.94
N ALA A 13 30.15 -5.32 48.87
CA ALA A 13 30.77 -4.47 47.86
C ALA A 13 30.53 -4.98 46.43
N ILE A 14 30.60 -6.30 46.20
CA ILE A 14 30.30 -6.91 44.90
C ILE A 14 28.83 -6.72 44.51
N ILE A 15 27.89 -6.90 45.45
CA ILE A 15 26.46 -6.69 45.19
C ILE A 15 26.18 -5.23 44.85
N LEU A 16 26.78 -4.28 45.59
CA LEU A 16 26.69 -2.84 45.29
C LEU A 16 27.29 -2.49 43.93
N LEU A 17 28.45 -3.04 43.58
CA LEU A 17 29.07 -2.87 42.26
C LEU A 17 28.18 -3.43 41.15
N CYS A 18 27.58 -4.60 41.35
CA CYS A 18 26.68 -5.23 40.39
C CYS A 18 25.39 -4.42 40.18
N TYR A 19 24.84 -3.85 41.26
CA TYR A 19 23.68 -2.96 41.21
C TYR A 19 24.00 -1.63 40.50
N CYS A 20 25.18 -1.06 40.76
CA CYS A 20 25.67 0.13 40.07
C CYS A 20 25.90 -0.10 38.57
N THR A 21 26.35 -1.28 38.15
CA THR A 21 26.44 -1.61 36.72
C THR A 21 25.07 -1.81 36.09
N TYR A 22 24.12 -2.43 36.79
CA TYR A 22 22.76 -2.64 36.30
C TYR A 22 22.01 -1.32 36.10
N ALA A 23 22.09 -0.39 37.06
CA ALA A 23 21.46 0.93 36.96
C ALA A 23 22.00 1.74 35.76
N LYS A 24 23.31 1.67 35.48
CA LYS A 24 23.93 2.34 34.32
C LYS A 24 23.46 1.77 32.97
N ILE A 25 23.20 0.47 32.88
CA ILE A 25 22.70 -0.18 31.66
C ILE A 25 21.24 0.24 31.39
N VAL A 26 20.41 0.35 32.43
CA VAL A 26 18.99 0.73 32.30
C VAL A 26 18.81 2.22 31.96
N GLN A 27 19.77 3.08 32.34
CA GLN A 27 19.73 4.52 32.08
C GLN A 27 20.48 4.96 30.81
N GLN A 28 21.06 4.02 30.05
CA GLN A 28 21.60 4.36 28.75
C GLN A 28 20.41 4.71 27.83
N PRO A 29 20.30 5.95 27.32
CA PRO A 29 19.21 6.30 26.44
C PRO A 29 19.26 5.37 25.23
N LEU A 30 18.14 4.68 25.00
CA LEU A 30 17.89 3.96 23.76
C LEU A 30 18.17 4.95 22.63
N SER A 31 19.18 4.62 21.83
CA SER A 31 19.60 5.24 20.57
C SER A 31 18.72 6.38 20.08
N GLN A 32 19.34 7.54 19.85
CA GLN A 32 18.72 8.72 19.23
C GLN A 32 17.78 8.32 18.10
N PRO A 33 16.62 9.01 17.93
CA PRO A 33 15.81 8.80 16.75
C PRO A 33 16.75 8.93 15.55
N ILE A 34 16.73 7.92 14.67
CA ILE A 34 17.24 8.12 13.32
C ILE A 34 16.48 9.36 12.84
N GLN A 35 17.18 10.49 12.70
CA GLN A 35 16.69 11.54 11.86
C GLN A 35 16.64 10.89 10.49
N ASP A 36 15.43 10.49 10.08
CA ASP A 36 15.12 10.23 8.69
C ASP A 36 15.44 11.53 7.97
N ASN A 37 16.68 11.63 7.51
CA ASN A 37 17.13 12.63 6.54
C ASN A 37 16.55 12.31 5.16
N ASN A 38 15.71 11.28 5.07
CA ASN A 38 14.59 11.25 4.17
C ASN A 38 13.69 12.41 4.59
N THR A 39 14.03 13.59 4.06
CA THR A 39 13.07 14.62 3.71
C THR A 39 11.73 13.94 3.58
N ALA A 40 10.72 14.42 4.32
CA ALA A 40 9.37 14.35 3.80
C ALA A 40 9.45 15.06 2.44
N VAL A 41 9.88 14.31 1.42
CA VAL A 41 9.37 14.45 0.08
C VAL A 41 7.91 14.26 0.41
N ALA A 42 7.19 15.37 0.50
CA ALA A 42 5.86 15.39 -0.02
C ALA A 42 6.03 14.71 -1.38
N VAL A 43 5.88 13.38 -1.40
CA VAL A 43 5.69 12.63 -2.62
C VAL A 43 4.40 13.24 -3.05
N ASN A 44 4.55 14.27 -3.88
CA ASN A 44 3.48 15.10 -4.34
C ASN A 44 2.41 14.10 -4.70
N SER A 45 1.27 14.14 -3.99
CA SER A 45 0.09 13.39 -4.40
C SER A 45 0.07 13.43 -5.92
N PRO A 46 0.00 12.29 -6.64
CA PRO A 46 0.20 12.24 -8.08
C PRO A 46 -0.47 13.47 -8.66
N PRO A 47 0.30 14.37 -9.30
CA PRO A 47 -0.07 15.76 -9.37
C PRO A 47 -1.52 15.87 -9.81
N ALA A 48 -2.29 16.73 -9.15
CA ALA A 48 -3.61 17.10 -9.65
C ALA A 48 -3.38 17.71 -11.05
N GLN A 49 -3.37 16.86 -12.08
CA GLN A 49 -2.90 17.21 -13.40
C GLN A 49 -3.95 16.84 -14.43
N LYS A 50 -4.59 17.93 -14.86
CA LYS A 50 -5.27 18.20 -16.13
C LYS A 50 -6.02 17.00 -16.71
N THR A 51 -7.22 16.80 -16.18
CA THR A 51 -8.29 16.06 -16.85
C THR A 51 -8.54 16.71 -18.22
N GLU A 52 -8.09 16.09 -19.30
CA GLU A 52 -8.74 16.33 -20.60
C GLU A 52 -10.13 15.71 -20.47
N ILE A 53 -11.13 16.58 -20.29
CA ILE A 53 -12.54 16.21 -20.29
C ILE A 53 -12.87 15.84 -21.74
N ILE A 54 -12.87 14.54 -22.05
CA ILE A 54 -13.47 14.07 -23.30
C ILE A 54 -14.92 13.74 -22.97
N LEU A 55 -15.81 14.67 -23.29
CA LEU A 55 -17.24 14.39 -23.46
C LEU A 55 -17.39 13.64 -24.80
N THR A 56 -17.11 12.34 -24.80
CA THR A 56 -17.29 11.50 -25.99
C THR A 56 -18.69 10.88 -25.94
N GLU A 57 -19.68 11.61 -26.47
CA GLU A 57 -21.04 11.08 -26.61
C GLU A 57 -21.16 9.98 -27.68
N ASN A 58 -20.10 9.68 -28.45
CA ASN A 58 -20.07 8.58 -29.44
C ASN A 58 -18.69 7.91 -29.51
N LEU A 59 -18.34 7.09 -28.52
CA LEU A 59 -17.12 6.28 -28.57
C LEU A 59 -17.42 4.95 -29.28
N GLU A 60 -16.81 4.71 -30.44
CA GLU A 60 -16.89 3.41 -31.11
C GLU A 60 -15.91 2.43 -30.46
N ILE A 61 -16.42 1.62 -29.53
CA ILE A 61 -15.59 0.69 -28.75
C ILE A 61 -15.22 -0.50 -29.64
N THR A 62 -13.93 -0.70 -29.89
CA THR A 62 -13.42 -1.89 -30.57
C THR A 62 -13.09 -3.01 -29.58
N THR A 63 -12.48 -2.65 -28.45
CA THR A 63 -12.10 -3.61 -27.40
C THR A 63 -12.15 -2.95 -26.02
N GLY A 64 -12.28 -3.75 -24.98
CA GLY A 64 -12.31 -3.28 -23.60
C GLY A 64 -12.55 -4.44 -22.64
N GLN A 65 -12.29 -4.21 -21.35
CA GLN A 65 -12.45 -5.23 -20.33
C GLN A 65 -12.86 -4.61 -18.98
N THR A 66 -13.47 -5.44 -18.15
CA THR A 66 -13.59 -5.21 -16.71
C THR A 66 -12.58 -6.11 -16.00
N ILE A 67 -11.71 -5.51 -15.20
CA ILE A 67 -10.60 -6.17 -14.49
C ILE A 67 -10.83 -6.06 -12.98
N TYR A 68 -10.84 -7.21 -12.31
CA TYR A 68 -10.88 -7.34 -10.85
C TYR A 68 -9.46 -7.40 -10.30
N VAL A 69 -9.12 -6.51 -9.37
CA VAL A 69 -7.79 -6.45 -8.74
C VAL A 69 -7.96 -6.63 -7.24
N PRO A 70 -7.56 -7.79 -6.67
CA PRO A 70 -7.63 -8.01 -5.22
C PRO A 70 -6.69 -7.05 -4.49
N ILE A 71 -7.14 -6.46 -3.40
CA ILE A 71 -6.27 -5.73 -2.47
C ILE A 71 -6.62 -6.09 -1.03
N TYR A 72 -5.74 -5.73 -0.10
CA TYR A 72 -5.95 -6.03 1.32
C TYR A 72 -5.71 -4.74 2.10
N SER A 73 -6.73 -4.23 2.79
CA SER A 73 -6.54 -3.13 3.76
C SER A 73 -5.82 -3.65 5.01
N HIS A 74 -5.97 -4.94 5.31
CA HIS A 74 -5.21 -5.64 6.33
C HIS A 74 -5.07 -7.13 6.01
N VAL A 75 -4.05 -7.75 6.62
CA VAL A 75 -3.88 -9.20 6.65
C VAL A 75 -3.88 -9.71 8.08
N TYR A 76 -4.26 -10.97 8.26
CA TYR A 76 -4.26 -11.63 9.56
C TYR A 76 -2.93 -12.30 9.86
N TYR A 77 -2.51 -12.26 11.12
CA TYR A 77 -1.35 -13.00 11.61
C TYR A 77 -1.60 -13.51 13.03
N ALA A 78 -0.66 -14.30 13.57
CA ALA A 78 -0.77 -14.92 14.90
C ALA A 78 -2.09 -15.70 15.06
N ASN A 79 -2.33 -16.69 14.18
CA ASN A 79 -3.56 -17.50 14.17
C ASN A 79 -4.84 -16.65 14.13
N GLN A 80 -4.84 -15.59 13.31
CA GLN A 80 -5.95 -14.65 13.13
C GLN A 80 -6.31 -13.78 14.35
N GLN A 81 -5.51 -13.82 15.42
CA GLN A 81 -5.75 -13.01 16.61
C GLN A 81 -5.36 -11.54 16.43
N ARG A 82 -4.61 -11.21 15.37
CA ARG A 82 -4.13 -9.85 15.09
C ARG A 82 -4.24 -9.52 13.61
N ILE A 83 -4.40 -8.23 13.33
CA ILE A 83 -4.40 -7.66 11.99
C ILE A 83 -3.16 -6.80 11.78
N TYR A 84 -2.67 -6.78 10.56
CA TYR A 84 -1.59 -5.93 10.11
C TYR A 84 -2.10 -5.07 8.95
N ASN A 85 -2.22 -3.76 9.20
CA ASN A 85 -2.79 -2.82 8.23
C ASN A 85 -1.81 -2.50 7.11
N LEU A 86 -2.34 -2.29 5.91
CA LEU A 86 -1.60 -2.07 4.68
C LEU A 86 -2.15 -0.84 3.97
N SER A 87 -1.27 -0.02 3.40
CA SER A 87 -1.65 0.82 2.27
C SER A 87 -1.69 -0.01 0.99
N ALA A 88 -2.41 0.47 -0.02
CA ALA A 88 -2.44 -0.15 -1.33
C ALA A 88 -2.25 0.89 -2.43
N THR A 89 -1.44 0.56 -3.44
CA THR A 89 -1.30 1.34 -4.67
C THR A 89 -1.78 0.48 -5.82
N LEU A 90 -2.91 0.83 -6.43
CA LEU A 90 -3.35 0.29 -7.71
C LEU A 90 -2.60 1.03 -8.82
N SER A 91 -1.98 0.29 -9.73
CA SER A 91 -1.30 0.83 -10.91
C SER A 91 -1.96 0.31 -12.19
N ILE A 92 -2.29 1.22 -13.10
CA ILE A 92 -2.83 0.93 -14.43
C ILE A 92 -1.79 1.39 -15.45
N ARG A 93 -1.36 0.50 -16.34
CA ARG A 93 -0.32 0.77 -17.34
C ARG A 93 -0.83 0.46 -18.73
N ASN A 94 -0.86 1.47 -19.60
CA ASN A 94 -1.05 1.23 -21.02
C ASN A 94 0.23 0.57 -21.58
N THR A 95 0.10 -0.66 -22.08
CA THR A 95 1.22 -1.43 -22.65
C THR A 95 1.32 -1.28 -24.17
N ASP A 96 0.37 -0.59 -24.79
CA ASP A 96 0.39 -0.31 -26.21
C ASP A 96 1.41 0.78 -26.54
N LEU A 97 2.11 0.61 -27.67
CA LEU A 97 3.19 1.49 -28.12
C LEU A 97 2.67 2.70 -28.90
N GLU A 98 1.46 2.62 -29.46
CA GLU A 98 0.99 3.60 -30.44
C GLU A 98 -0.40 4.15 -30.11
N ASN A 99 -1.25 3.34 -29.46
CA ASN A 99 -2.65 3.66 -29.27
C ASN A 99 -2.99 3.94 -27.80
N PRO A 100 -3.83 4.95 -27.54
CA PRO A 100 -4.31 5.23 -26.18
C PRO A 100 -5.39 4.24 -25.76
N ILE A 101 -5.55 4.06 -24.46
CA ILE A 101 -6.72 3.43 -23.84
C ILE A 101 -7.49 4.45 -23.02
N ILE A 102 -8.77 4.17 -22.76
CA ILE A 102 -9.64 5.04 -21.96
C ILE A 102 -10.11 4.24 -20.74
N ILE A 103 -9.75 4.72 -19.55
CA ILE A 103 -10.24 4.18 -18.28
C ILE A 103 -11.59 4.81 -18.01
N THR A 104 -12.64 3.99 -17.98
CA THR A 104 -14.02 4.42 -17.80
C THR A 104 -14.49 4.29 -16.34
N GLY A 105 -13.79 3.48 -15.53
CA GLY A 105 -14.16 3.27 -14.14
C GLY A 105 -13.00 2.76 -13.29
N VAL A 106 -12.89 3.28 -12.07
CA VAL A 106 -12.03 2.75 -10.99
C VAL A 106 -12.83 2.80 -9.71
N LYS A 107 -13.28 1.63 -9.26
CA LYS A 107 -14.22 1.45 -8.14
C LYS A 107 -13.57 0.58 -7.07
N TYR A 108 -13.68 0.98 -5.81
CA TYR A 108 -13.13 0.29 -4.65
C TYR A 108 -14.26 -0.31 -3.82
N TYR A 109 -14.16 -1.61 -3.54
CA TYR A 109 -15.15 -2.40 -2.80
C TYR A 109 -14.56 -2.99 -1.53
N ASP A 110 -15.39 -3.14 -0.51
CA ASP A 110 -15.04 -3.87 0.71
C ASP A 110 -15.19 -5.39 0.57
N THR A 111 -14.86 -6.09 1.67
CA THR A 111 -14.92 -7.54 1.81
C THR A 111 -16.33 -8.11 1.58
N GLU A 112 -17.39 -7.32 1.82
CA GLU A 112 -18.78 -7.73 1.64
C GLU A 112 -19.30 -7.40 0.23
N GLY A 113 -18.46 -6.80 -0.63
CA GLY A 113 -18.83 -6.40 -1.99
C GLY A 113 -19.60 -5.08 -2.03
N LYS A 114 -19.55 -4.26 -0.97
CA LYS A 114 -20.15 -2.92 -0.97
C LYS A 114 -19.18 -1.94 -1.60
N LEU A 115 -19.70 -1.10 -2.50
CA LEU A 115 -18.94 -0.01 -3.11
C LEU A 115 -18.61 1.05 -2.04
N LEU A 116 -17.32 1.27 -1.80
CA LEU A 116 -16.81 2.26 -0.86
C LEU A 116 -16.48 3.58 -1.55
N LYS A 117 -15.85 3.53 -2.73
CA LYS A 117 -15.37 4.73 -3.42
C LYS A 117 -15.30 4.54 -4.93
N GLN A 118 -15.70 5.59 -5.66
CA GLN A 118 -15.42 5.73 -7.08
C GLN A 118 -14.35 6.83 -7.27
N TYR A 119 -13.23 6.49 -7.90
CA TYR A 119 -12.08 7.38 -8.03
C TYR A 119 -12.17 8.31 -9.24
N LEU A 120 -12.92 7.91 -10.27
CA LEU A 120 -13.11 8.68 -11.49
C LEU A 120 -14.49 9.33 -11.54
N GLN A 121 -14.54 10.65 -11.70
CA GLN A 121 -15.78 11.38 -12.03
C GLN A 121 -16.04 11.38 -13.54
N ASN A 122 -14.96 11.40 -14.34
CA ASN A 122 -14.98 11.40 -15.80
C ASN A 122 -14.01 10.32 -16.31
N GLN A 123 -14.15 9.95 -17.59
CA GLN A 123 -13.23 9.05 -18.26
C GLN A 123 -11.80 9.61 -18.28
N LEU A 124 -10.81 8.73 -18.21
CA LEU A 124 -9.38 9.08 -18.21
C LEU A 124 -8.68 8.42 -19.38
N LYS A 125 -8.19 9.24 -20.33
CA LYS A 125 -7.36 8.76 -21.43
C LYS A 125 -5.93 8.52 -20.95
N LEU A 126 -5.40 7.32 -21.18
CA LEU A 126 -4.00 6.97 -21.01
C LEU A 126 -3.34 6.83 -22.38
N ASN A 127 -2.44 7.75 -22.69
CA ASN A 127 -1.62 7.70 -23.91
C ASN A 127 -0.71 6.45 -23.92
N PRO A 128 -0.11 6.10 -25.07
CA PRO A 128 0.81 4.98 -25.18
C PRO A 128 1.88 4.99 -24.09
N LEU A 129 2.14 3.83 -23.48
CA LEU A 129 3.11 3.64 -22.40
C LEU A 129 2.88 4.48 -21.12
N VAL A 130 1.77 5.22 -21.00
CA VAL A 130 1.46 6.00 -19.80
C VAL A 130 0.87 5.10 -18.71
N SER A 131 1.29 5.37 -17.47
CA SER A 131 0.75 4.73 -16.27
C SER A 131 -0.03 5.72 -15.39
N ARG A 132 -0.97 5.22 -14.60
CA ARG A 132 -1.72 5.98 -13.60
C ARG A 132 -1.89 5.16 -12.33
N ASP A 133 -1.67 5.81 -11.18
CA ASP A 133 -1.78 5.17 -9.89
C ASP A 133 -2.93 5.73 -9.04
N PHE A 134 -3.54 4.86 -8.23
CA PHE A 134 -4.54 5.21 -7.22
C PHE A 134 -4.10 4.67 -5.87
N TYR A 135 -3.99 5.57 -4.89
CA TYR A 135 -3.49 5.24 -3.56
C TYR A 135 -4.63 5.09 -2.54
N LEU A 136 -4.50 4.09 -1.69
CA LEU A 136 -5.29 3.83 -0.50
C LEU A 136 -4.38 3.92 0.72
N GLU A 137 -4.71 4.82 1.65
CA GLU A 137 -3.90 5.07 2.83
C GLU A 137 -3.95 3.89 3.81
N GLN A 138 -2.86 3.60 4.53
CA GLN A 138 -2.80 2.50 5.52
C GLN A 138 -3.82 2.64 6.67
N LYS A 139 -4.28 3.87 6.96
CA LYS A 139 -5.32 4.12 7.96
C LYS A 139 -6.73 3.77 7.46
N ASP A 140 -6.92 3.64 6.15
CA ASP A 140 -8.19 3.22 5.57
C ASP A 140 -8.34 1.71 5.70
N THR A 141 -9.06 1.32 6.74
CA THR A 141 -9.36 -0.09 7.05
C THR A 141 -10.74 -0.52 6.55
N THR A 142 -11.46 0.36 5.85
CA THR A 142 -12.86 0.13 5.48
C THR A 142 -13.05 -1.03 4.50
N GLY A 143 -12.03 -1.37 3.70
CA GLY A 143 -12.10 -2.45 2.72
C GLY A 143 -11.98 -3.85 3.34
N GLY A 144 -11.28 -3.96 4.47
CA GLY A 144 -11.03 -5.23 5.14
C GLY A 144 -10.05 -6.15 4.38
N SER A 145 -10.23 -7.46 4.58
CA SER A 145 -9.32 -8.50 4.08
C SER A 145 -9.71 -9.11 2.72
N GLY A 146 -10.90 -8.79 2.20
CA GLY A 146 -11.39 -9.18 0.88
C GLY A 146 -11.63 -7.98 -0.05
N ALA A 147 -10.97 -6.86 0.23
CA ALA A 147 -11.10 -5.65 -0.56
C ALA A 147 -10.68 -5.86 -2.02
N ASN A 148 -11.21 -5.03 -2.92
CA ASN A 148 -10.83 -5.08 -4.33
C ASN A 148 -11.08 -3.78 -5.07
N PHE A 149 -10.40 -3.65 -6.20
CA PHE A 149 -10.75 -2.69 -7.23
C PHE A 149 -11.42 -3.38 -8.41
N LEU A 150 -12.45 -2.73 -8.96
CA LEU A 150 -12.92 -2.96 -10.33
C LEU A 150 -12.43 -1.83 -11.21
N VAL A 151 -11.66 -2.19 -12.24
CA VAL A 151 -11.17 -1.26 -13.25
C VAL A 151 -11.82 -1.58 -14.59
N GLU A 152 -12.42 -0.57 -15.19
CA GLU A 152 -13.07 -0.66 -16.50
C GLU A 152 -12.27 0.17 -17.50
N TRP A 153 -11.94 -0.41 -18.64
CA TRP A 153 -11.25 0.27 -19.72
C TRP A 153 -11.79 -0.13 -21.09
N VAL A 154 -11.62 0.77 -22.06
CA VAL A 154 -11.99 0.58 -23.47
C VAL A 154 -10.95 1.23 -24.39
N ALA A 155 -10.96 0.84 -25.66
CA ALA A 155 -10.19 1.46 -26.72
C ALA A 155 -10.97 1.47 -28.05
N GLU A 156 -10.72 2.50 -28.85
CA GLU A 156 -11.32 2.69 -30.19
C GLU A 156 -10.60 1.89 -31.28
N LYS A 157 -9.55 1.17 -30.91
CA LYS A 157 -8.75 0.30 -31.81
C LYS A 157 -8.39 -0.98 -31.08
N GLN A 158 -7.96 -2.00 -31.82
CA GLN A 158 -7.28 -3.14 -31.24
C GLN A 158 -5.96 -2.67 -30.59
N VAL A 159 -5.75 -3.00 -29.33
CA VAL A 159 -4.58 -2.62 -28.54
C VAL A 159 -4.03 -3.82 -27.77
N ASN A 160 -2.81 -3.69 -27.25
CA ASN A 160 -2.30 -4.60 -26.23
C ASN A 160 -3.11 -4.45 -24.92
N GLU A 161 -3.33 -5.57 -24.21
CA GLU A 161 -4.00 -5.52 -22.91
C GLU A 161 -3.16 -4.74 -21.89
N PRO A 162 -3.78 -3.81 -21.13
CA PRO A 162 -3.05 -3.08 -20.10
C PRO A 162 -2.62 -3.99 -18.95
N ILE A 163 -1.51 -3.64 -18.31
CA ILE A 163 -1.13 -4.26 -17.04
C ILE A 163 -1.82 -3.48 -15.93
N ILE A 164 -2.63 -4.20 -15.14
CA ILE A 164 -3.28 -3.65 -13.96
C ILE A 164 -2.94 -4.52 -12.76
N GLU A 165 -2.30 -3.91 -11.76
CA GLU A 165 -1.77 -4.58 -10.59
C GLU A 165 -1.89 -3.69 -9.36
N ALA A 166 -1.82 -4.29 -8.18
CA ALA A 166 -1.71 -3.54 -6.94
C ALA A 166 -0.48 -3.98 -6.15
N VAL A 167 0.09 -3.02 -5.43
CA VAL A 167 1.16 -3.25 -4.45
C VAL A 167 0.64 -2.80 -3.10
N MET A 168 0.64 -3.71 -2.12
CA MET A 168 0.34 -3.38 -0.74
C MET A 168 1.63 -3.29 0.07
N VAL A 169 1.70 -2.28 0.93
CA VAL A 169 2.83 -2.06 1.84
C VAL A 169 2.28 -1.79 3.22
N GLY A 170 2.84 -2.42 4.24
CA GLY A 170 2.52 -2.06 5.62
C GLY A 170 3.77 -1.94 6.46
N VAL A 171 3.87 -0.83 7.18
CA VAL A 171 4.97 -0.53 8.09
C VAL A 171 4.42 -0.39 9.50
N SER A 172 5.04 -1.08 10.46
CA SER A 172 4.69 -1.00 11.88
C SER A 172 5.94 -1.15 12.74
N GLY A 173 6.37 -0.07 13.37
CA GLY A 173 7.64 -0.04 14.12
C GLY A 173 8.83 -0.39 13.23
N SER A 174 9.59 -1.42 13.59
CA SER A 174 10.74 -1.92 12.82
C SER A 174 10.39 -3.01 11.80
N GLN A 175 9.10 -3.34 11.64
CA GLN A 175 8.65 -4.37 10.72
C GLN A 175 8.01 -3.74 9.49
N ALA A 176 8.30 -4.31 8.31
CA ALA A 176 7.68 -3.95 7.06
C ALA A 176 7.34 -5.21 6.26
N VAL A 177 6.20 -5.21 5.59
CA VAL A 177 5.81 -6.24 4.63
C VAL A 177 5.33 -5.56 3.36
N ALA A 178 5.62 -6.19 2.22
CA ALA A 178 5.11 -5.76 0.93
C ALA A 178 4.80 -6.98 0.06
N PHE A 179 3.73 -6.89 -0.70
CA PHE A 179 3.35 -7.91 -1.67
C PHE A 179 2.48 -7.30 -2.76
N SER A 180 2.44 -7.96 -3.92
CA SER A 180 1.67 -7.52 -5.07
C SER A 180 0.55 -8.50 -5.40
N SER A 181 -0.45 -7.99 -6.10
CA SER A 181 -1.55 -8.75 -6.69
C SER A 181 -1.75 -8.29 -8.13
N SER A 182 -2.00 -9.24 -9.03
CA SER A 182 -2.31 -8.92 -10.41
C SER A 182 -3.82 -8.93 -10.64
N GLY A 183 -4.29 -8.05 -11.53
CA GLY A 183 -5.66 -8.06 -11.99
C GLY A 183 -6.04 -9.34 -12.74
N ARG A 184 -7.35 -9.61 -12.77
CA ARG A 184 -7.96 -10.69 -13.54
C ARG A 184 -9.11 -10.13 -14.35
N VAL A 185 -9.13 -10.42 -15.64
CA VAL A 185 -10.25 -10.10 -16.52
C VAL A 185 -11.46 -10.92 -16.06
N ILE A 186 -12.58 -10.24 -15.81
CA ILE A 186 -13.85 -10.87 -15.43
C ILE A 186 -14.94 -10.68 -16.48
N GLU A 187 -14.74 -9.77 -17.42
CA GLU A 187 -15.68 -9.46 -18.49
C GLU A 187 -14.93 -8.82 -19.67
N ASN A 188 -15.27 -9.21 -20.90
CA ASN A 188 -14.82 -8.55 -22.12
C ASN A 188 -15.93 -7.64 -22.64
N LYS A 189 -15.56 -6.45 -23.13
CA LYS A 189 -16.44 -5.48 -23.77
C LYS A 189 -16.04 -5.39 -25.24
N THR A 190 -16.89 -5.93 -26.10
CA THR A 190 -16.81 -5.79 -27.55
C THR A 190 -18.14 -5.24 -28.04
N ASN A 191 -18.10 -4.40 -29.06
CA ASN A 191 -19.29 -4.01 -29.81
C ASN A 191 -19.72 -5.15 -30.76
#